data_AF-A0A817PC16-F1
#
_entry.id   AF-A0A817PC16-F1
#
_cell.length_a   1.000
_cell.length_b   1.000
_cell.length_c   1.000
_cell.angle_alpha   90.00
_cell.angle_beta   90.00
_cell.angle_gamma   90.00
#
_symmetry.space_group_name_H-M   'P 1'
#
loop_
_entity.id
_entity.type
_entity.pdbx_description
1 polymer ?
#
loop_
_entity_poly.entity_id
_entity_poly.type
_entity_poly.pdbx_seq_one_letter_code
_entity_poly.pdbx_strand_id
1 'polypeptide(L)'
;MKCYHRFNLLNRPKNPLYPKCSSTENETNQPLSDFIFKNLFHGIRFLDIGEQLIQTRSVHDFTRVSYILDEMKDIRGDPTDESNKHRVVEYVRKKSVEFKSKLDALVPTNIIKGIFKVHITFDCKPNSEQVIEKLKKTCQNTKYKIAFIQLCADKKKNNLQQLIAFSYYHGEYPSIIEHCERKIHEQFKNFNILRIQIKSLGSNEGVPQTNIDKQLFWNEKTCYFEFHYRIVLKKELDGNFLKFLQKRCESHSTYKLYLSPYAFKQIDHKKFHYIIAMRLFDVGRNEAFQMNNQVVKYCKRIPFLPSKVEPEFIVYDTNIDLMNAENA
;
A
#
# COMPACT_ATOMS: atom_id res chain seq x y z
N MET A 1 16.73 29.43 -33.05
CA MET A 1 15.59 30.27 -32.64
C MET A 1 14.67 29.41 -31.79
N LYS A 2 14.58 29.65 -30.48
CA LYS A 2 13.79 28.84 -29.54
C LYS A 2 12.35 29.39 -29.48
N CYS A 3 11.36 28.61 -29.87
CA CYS A 3 9.94 28.93 -29.70
C CYS A 3 9.51 28.62 -28.26
N TYR A 4 9.19 29.66 -27.49
CA TYR A 4 8.45 29.55 -26.24
C TYR A 4 6.95 29.73 -26.54
N HIS A 5 6.15 28.69 -26.34
CA HIS A 5 4.70 28.85 -26.22
C HIS A 5 4.35 29.33 -24.82
N ARG A 6 4.08 30.64 -24.69
CA ARG A 6 3.48 31.26 -23.52
C ARG A 6 1.97 30.95 -23.55
N PHE A 7 1.47 30.19 -22.58
CA PHE A 7 0.03 30.06 -22.35
C PHE A 7 -0.53 31.41 -21.88
N ASN A 8 -1.29 32.08 -22.74
CA ASN A 8 -1.96 33.34 -22.43
C ASN A 8 -3.34 33.04 -21.80
N LEU A 9 -3.40 32.91 -20.48
CA LEU A 9 -4.64 32.66 -19.72
C LEU A 9 -5.35 33.95 -19.25
N LEU A 10 -4.91 35.13 -19.67
CA LEU A 10 -5.43 36.42 -19.19
C LEU A 10 -6.68 36.93 -19.92
N ASN A 11 -7.16 36.24 -20.96
CA ASN A 11 -8.38 36.64 -21.67
C ASN A 11 -9.46 35.58 -21.51
N ARG A 12 -10.13 35.55 -20.35
CA ARG A 12 -11.42 34.85 -20.22
C ARG A 12 -12.57 35.83 -20.47
N PRO A 13 -13.58 35.46 -21.29
CA PRO A 13 -14.82 36.21 -21.38
C PRO A 13 -15.55 36.19 -20.02
N LYS A 14 -16.07 37.34 -19.60
CA LYS A 14 -16.86 37.50 -18.36
C LYS A 14 -18.18 36.75 -18.51
N ASN A 15 -18.24 35.50 -18.07
CA ASN A 15 -19.46 34.69 -18.09
C ASN A 15 -20.16 34.76 -16.70
N PRO A 16 -21.44 35.20 -16.62
CA PRO A 16 -22.14 35.44 -15.35
C PRO A 16 -22.57 34.17 -14.59
N LEU A 17 -22.36 32.97 -15.15
CA LEU A 17 -22.75 31.70 -14.54
C LEU A 17 -21.73 31.12 -13.54
N TYR A 18 -20.61 31.80 -13.32
CA TYR A 18 -19.61 31.38 -12.32
C TYR A 18 -19.84 32.12 -10.99
N PRO A 19 -19.78 31.43 -9.84
CA PRO A 19 -19.60 32.13 -8.57
C PRO A 19 -18.27 32.87 -8.66
N LYS A 20 -18.29 34.19 -8.44
CA LYS A 20 -17.07 34.98 -8.28
C LYS A 20 -16.24 34.29 -7.20
N CYS A 21 -15.07 33.75 -7.55
CA CYS A 21 -14.03 33.47 -6.56
C CYS A 21 -13.69 34.82 -5.91
N SER A 22 -14.30 35.11 -4.77
CA SER A 22 -13.91 36.21 -3.91
C SER A 22 -12.60 35.83 -3.21
N SER A 23 -11.53 35.74 -3.98
CA SER A 23 -10.18 35.98 -3.48
C SER A 23 -9.80 37.41 -3.83
N THR A 24 -10.63 38.35 -3.39
CA THR A 24 -10.19 39.74 -3.29
C THR A 24 -9.28 39.84 -2.08
N GLU A 25 -8.03 40.21 -2.39
CA GLU A 25 -6.99 40.78 -1.53
C GLU A 25 -5.84 39.83 -1.10
N ASN A 26 -4.71 40.06 -1.76
CA ASN A 26 -3.32 39.68 -1.41
C ASN A 26 -2.76 38.28 -1.77
N GLU A 27 -3.11 37.71 -2.93
CA GLU A 27 -2.39 36.55 -3.50
C GLU A 27 -1.15 36.90 -4.35
N THR A 28 -0.67 38.15 -4.35
CA THR A 28 0.46 38.58 -5.20
C THR A 28 1.83 38.01 -4.82
N ASN A 29 1.94 37.33 -3.68
CA ASN A 29 3.19 36.71 -3.23
C ASN A 29 3.16 35.19 -3.17
N GLN A 30 2.13 34.53 -3.73
CA GLN A 30 2.14 33.07 -3.77
C GLN A 30 3.22 32.58 -4.74
N PRO A 31 4.16 31.70 -4.32
CA PRO A 31 5.14 31.10 -5.22
C PRO A 31 4.44 30.43 -6.41
N LEU A 32 5.00 30.58 -7.62
CA LEU A 32 4.45 29.99 -8.84
C LEU A 32 4.27 28.46 -8.71
N SER A 33 5.16 27.79 -7.99
CA SER A 33 5.05 26.36 -7.64
C SER A 33 3.76 26.05 -6.90
N ASP A 34 3.40 26.87 -5.91
CA ASP A 34 2.24 26.64 -5.06
C ASP A 34 0.94 26.94 -5.83
N PHE A 35 0.96 27.93 -6.72
CA PHE A 35 -0.16 28.21 -7.62
C PHE A 35 -0.41 27.04 -8.58
N ILE A 36 0.66 26.51 -9.20
CA ILE A 36 0.56 25.36 -10.10
C ILE A 36 0.09 24.12 -9.33
N PHE A 37 0.66 23.86 -8.14
CA PHE A 37 0.24 22.77 -7.26
C PHE A 37 -1.24 22.84 -6.92
N LYS A 38 -1.74 24.00 -6.45
CA LYS A 38 -3.17 24.20 -6.13
C LYS A 38 -4.03 23.87 -7.34
N ASN A 39 -3.70 24.39 -8.53
CA ASN A 39 -4.50 24.19 -9.73
C ASN A 39 -4.50 22.73 -10.21
N LEU A 40 -3.34 22.05 -10.17
CA LEU A 40 -3.25 20.62 -10.51
C LEU A 40 -3.99 19.75 -9.50
N PHE A 41 -3.86 20.05 -8.20
CA PHE A 41 -4.57 19.38 -7.13
C PHE A 41 -6.09 19.52 -7.31
N HIS A 42 -6.58 20.73 -7.59
CA HIS A 42 -7.98 20.96 -7.91
C HIS A 42 -8.39 20.17 -9.17
N GLY A 43 -7.57 20.17 -10.22
CA GLY A 43 -7.80 19.39 -11.44
C GLY A 43 -8.00 17.90 -11.18
N ILE A 44 -7.13 17.26 -10.39
CA ILE A 44 -7.28 15.84 -10.05
C ILE A 44 -8.52 15.59 -9.20
N ARG A 45 -8.78 16.44 -8.19
CA ARG A 45 -10.02 16.34 -7.39
C ARG A 45 -11.27 16.46 -8.25
N PHE A 46 -11.27 17.35 -9.23
CA PHE A 46 -12.36 17.48 -10.18
C PHE A 46 -12.53 16.25 -11.07
N LEU A 47 -11.42 15.60 -11.48
CA LEU A 47 -11.45 14.35 -12.24
C LEU A 47 -11.96 13.17 -11.40
N ASP A 48 -11.52 13.04 -10.15
CA ASP A 48 -11.98 12.00 -9.22
C ASP A 48 -13.48 12.16 -8.91
N ILE A 49 -13.94 13.40 -8.64
CA ILE A 49 -15.36 13.72 -8.49
C ILE A 49 -16.12 13.39 -9.78
N GLY A 50 -15.56 13.75 -10.95
CA GLY A 50 -16.13 13.41 -12.25
C GLY A 50 -16.32 11.90 -12.42
N GLU A 51 -15.30 11.10 -12.15
CA GLU A 51 -15.38 9.63 -12.23
C GLU A 51 -16.45 9.07 -11.28
N GLN A 52 -16.48 9.53 -10.02
CA GLN A 52 -17.49 9.09 -9.05
C GLN A 52 -18.90 9.43 -9.51
N LEU A 53 -19.14 10.66 -9.98
CA LEU A 53 -20.46 11.08 -10.49
C LEU A 53 -20.90 10.28 -11.73
N ILE A 54 -19.95 9.89 -12.60
CA ILE A 54 -20.26 9.01 -13.74
C ILE A 54 -20.64 7.61 -13.27
N GLN A 55 -19.89 7.05 -12.33
CA GLN A 55 -20.13 5.70 -11.83
C GLN A 55 -21.45 5.59 -11.05
N THR A 56 -21.83 6.62 -10.30
CA THR A 56 -23.07 6.63 -9.49
C THR A 56 -24.32 6.98 -10.27
N ARG A 57 -24.21 7.31 -11.57
CA ARG A 57 -25.32 7.60 -12.49
C ARG A 57 -26.25 8.75 -12.06
N SER A 58 -25.81 9.68 -11.20
CA SER A 58 -26.61 10.88 -10.90
C SER A 58 -26.37 11.97 -11.95
N VAL A 59 -27.12 11.88 -13.06
CA VAL A 59 -27.07 12.86 -14.18
C VAL A 59 -27.26 14.31 -13.70
N HIS A 60 -27.95 14.52 -12.57
CA HIS A 60 -28.23 15.84 -12.00
C HIS A 60 -27.03 16.53 -11.34
N ASP A 61 -25.97 15.81 -10.97
CA ASP A 61 -24.80 16.37 -10.28
C ASP A 61 -23.64 16.76 -11.22
N PHE A 62 -23.72 16.35 -12.49
CA PHE A 62 -22.68 16.57 -13.48
C PHE A 62 -22.38 18.05 -13.77
N THR A 63 -23.35 18.94 -13.58
CA THR A 63 -23.27 20.36 -13.99
C THR A 63 -22.24 21.18 -13.19
N ARG A 64 -21.65 20.61 -12.13
CA ARG A 64 -20.69 21.31 -11.24
C ARG A 64 -19.20 21.21 -11.62
N VAL A 65 -18.83 20.45 -12.66
CA VAL A 65 -17.41 20.23 -13.05
C VAL A 65 -17.01 21.04 -14.31
N SER A 66 -17.11 22.37 -14.23
CA SER A 66 -17.22 23.25 -15.41
C SER A 66 -16.04 23.33 -16.41
N TYR A 67 -14.85 22.76 -16.17
CA TYR A 67 -13.73 22.82 -17.12
C TYR A 67 -13.52 21.50 -17.88
N ILE A 68 -13.74 20.37 -17.21
CA ILE A 68 -13.65 19.03 -17.82
C ILE A 68 -14.92 18.79 -18.65
N LEU A 69 -16.06 19.37 -18.25
CA LEU A 69 -17.32 19.29 -18.99
C LEU A 69 -17.24 19.82 -20.42
N ASP A 70 -16.45 20.85 -20.70
CA ASP A 70 -16.37 21.39 -22.05
C ASP A 70 -15.62 20.45 -23.01
N GLU A 71 -14.52 19.81 -22.57
CA GLU A 71 -13.85 18.75 -23.34
C GLU A 71 -14.69 17.45 -23.37
N MET A 72 -15.42 17.15 -22.28
CA MET A 72 -16.32 15.99 -22.24
C MET A 72 -17.54 16.17 -23.13
N LYS A 73 -18.04 17.41 -23.36
CA LYS A 73 -19.19 17.66 -24.25
C LYS A 73 -18.95 17.13 -25.65
N ASP A 74 -17.74 17.27 -26.18
CA ASP A 74 -17.35 16.76 -27.50
C ASP A 74 -17.26 15.21 -27.52
N ILE A 75 -16.95 14.59 -26.37
CA ILE A 75 -16.86 13.14 -26.21
C ILE A 75 -18.22 12.49 -25.91
N ARG A 76 -19.14 13.24 -25.27
CA ARG A 76 -20.38 12.73 -24.69
C ARG A 76 -21.41 12.26 -25.72
N GLY A 77 -21.40 12.83 -26.94
CA GLY A 77 -22.37 12.50 -27.98
C GLY A 77 -23.81 12.47 -27.44
N ASP A 78 -24.58 11.44 -27.80
CA ASP A 78 -25.87 11.14 -27.18
C ASP A 78 -25.66 10.54 -25.77
N PRO A 79 -26.19 11.16 -24.69
CA PRO A 79 -26.07 10.67 -23.32
C PRO A 79 -26.84 9.37 -23.03
N THR A 80 -27.71 8.92 -23.94
CA THR A 80 -28.43 7.64 -23.83
C THR A 80 -27.61 6.45 -24.36
N ASP A 81 -26.55 6.70 -25.10
CA ASP A 81 -25.62 5.69 -25.59
C ASP A 81 -24.59 5.30 -24.50
N GLU A 82 -24.66 4.06 -24.02
CA GLU A 82 -23.75 3.52 -23.01
C GLU A 82 -22.28 3.50 -23.48
N SER A 83 -22.01 3.44 -24.79
CA SER A 83 -20.65 3.46 -25.33
C SER A 83 -19.96 4.81 -25.09
N ASN A 84 -20.72 5.91 -25.14
CA ASN A 84 -20.22 7.25 -24.84
C ASN A 84 -19.84 7.38 -23.36
N LYS A 85 -20.58 6.73 -22.45
CA LYS A 85 -20.23 6.71 -21.02
C LYS A 85 -18.89 6.04 -20.78
N HIS A 86 -18.62 4.91 -21.43
CA HIS A 86 -17.34 4.22 -21.31
C HIS A 86 -16.17 5.11 -21.78
N ARG A 87 -16.33 5.78 -22.93
CA ARG A 87 -15.33 6.71 -23.49
C ARG A 87 -15.06 7.90 -22.56
N VAL A 88 -16.11 8.42 -21.92
CA VAL A 88 -15.98 9.52 -20.95
C VAL A 88 -15.25 9.06 -19.68
N VAL A 89 -15.55 7.86 -19.14
CA VAL A 89 -14.80 7.29 -18.00
C VAL A 89 -13.34 7.09 -18.36
N GLU A 90 -13.06 6.51 -19.54
CA GLU A 90 -11.70 6.30 -20.01
C GLU A 90 -10.93 7.62 -20.17
N TYR A 91 -11.58 8.65 -20.72
CA TYR A 91 -11.02 10.00 -20.84
C TYR A 91 -10.65 10.59 -19.48
N VAL A 92 -11.58 10.54 -18.51
CA VAL A 92 -11.36 11.05 -17.15
C VAL A 92 -10.21 10.31 -16.48
N ARG A 93 -10.15 8.97 -16.59
CA ARG A 93 -9.03 8.18 -16.07
C ARG A 93 -7.71 8.58 -16.71
N LYS A 94 -7.66 8.68 -18.04
CA LYS A 94 -6.47 9.07 -18.78
C LYS A 94 -5.98 10.46 -18.35
N LYS A 95 -6.89 11.43 -18.22
CA LYS A 95 -6.57 12.77 -17.74
C LYS A 95 -6.12 12.76 -16.28
N SER A 96 -6.77 11.99 -15.41
CA SER A 96 -6.37 11.87 -14.00
C SER A 96 -4.94 11.36 -13.90
N VAL A 97 -4.57 10.34 -14.67
CA VAL A 97 -3.19 9.84 -14.77
C VAL A 97 -2.22 10.91 -15.29
N GLU A 98 -2.60 11.66 -16.34
CA GLU A 98 -1.77 12.76 -16.89
C GLU A 98 -1.50 13.85 -15.84
N PHE A 99 -2.55 14.28 -15.11
CA PHE A 99 -2.44 15.30 -14.06
C PHE A 99 -1.65 14.80 -12.85
N LYS A 100 -1.86 13.54 -12.41
CA LYS A 100 -1.06 12.90 -11.35
C LYS A 100 0.41 12.88 -11.72
N SER A 101 0.76 12.47 -12.94
CA SER A 101 2.15 12.46 -13.41
C SER A 101 2.78 13.87 -13.42
N LYS A 102 2.04 14.90 -13.85
CA LYS A 102 2.51 16.30 -13.79
C LYS A 102 2.67 16.79 -12.35
N LEU A 103 1.77 16.40 -11.46
CA LEU A 103 1.83 16.76 -10.04
C LEU A 103 3.04 16.10 -9.36
N ASP A 104 3.25 14.81 -9.60
CA ASP A 104 4.42 14.05 -9.11
C ASP A 104 5.75 14.64 -9.59
N ALA A 105 5.80 15.15 -10.83
CA ALA A 105 6.99 15.80 -11.37
C ALA A 105 7.31 17.15 -10.69
N LEU A 106 6.28 17.84 -10.20
CA LEU A 106 6.43 19.16 -9.55
C LEU A 106 6.65 19.06 -8.05
N VAL A 107 6.02 18.08 -7.42
CA VAL A 107 6.19 17.74 -6.01
C VAL A 107 6.34 16.23 -5.97
N PRO A 108 7.58 15.71 -5.85
CA PRO A 108 7.82 14.29 -5.66
C PRO A 108 7.24 13.83 -4.30
N THR A 109 5.93 13.61 -4.26
CA THR A 109 5.17 13.18 -3.08
C THR A 109 5.33 11.70 -2.79
N ASN A 110 5.92 10.96 -3.74
CA ASN A 110 6.08 9.51 -3.69
C ASN A 110 7.52 9.20 -3.23
N ILE A 111 8.06 10.00 -2.32
CA ILE A 111 9.38 9.80 -1.75
C ILE A 111 9.21 9.42 -0.29
N ILE A 112 9.73 8.27 0.10
CA ILE A 112 9.82 7.87 1.50
C ILE A 112 11.28 7.82 1.90
N LYS A 113 11.63 8.48 3.00
CA LYS A 113 13.00 8.48 3.56
C LYS A 113 13.00 7.79 4.91
N GLY A 114 13.96 6.89 5.13
CA GLY A 114 14.14 6.26 6.43
C GLY A 114 14.58 4.80 6.34
N ILE A 115 14.03 3.97 7.23
CA ILE A 115 14.42 2.57 7.36
C ILE A 115 13.45 1.68 6.57
N PHE A 116 13.99 0.85 5.70
CA PHE A 116 13.28 -0.16 4.95
C PHE A 116 13.67 -1.55 5.42
N LYS A 117 12.69 -2.42 5.63
CA LYS A 117 12.85 -3.83 5.95
C LYS A 117 12.53 -4.63 4.70
N VAL A 118 13.48 -5.46 4.28
CA VAL A 118 13.33 -6.35 3.13
C VAL A 118 13.04 -7.75 3.65
N HIS A 119 11.98 -8.38 3.16
CA HIS A 119 11.67 -9.80 3.41
C HIS A 119 11.80 -10.56 2.09
N ILE A 120 12.45 -11.71 2.15
CA ILE A 120 12.65 -12.59 1.00
C ILE A 120 12.12 -13.95 1.41
N THR A 121 11.11 -14.44 0.70
CA THR A 121 10.55 -15.78 0.90
C THR A 121 11.13 -16.72 -0.14
N PHE A 122 11.65 -17.86 0.30
CA PHE A 122 12.25 -18.88 -0.56
C PHE A 122 11.35 -20.11 -0.67
N ASP A 123 11.40 -20.77 -1.84
CA ASP A 123 10.83 -22.09 -2.01
C ASP A 123 11.79 -23.14 -1.42
N CYS A 124 11.30 -23.89 -0.44
CA CYS A 124 12.07 -24.97 0.20
C CYS A 124 11.50 -26.36 -0.10
N LYS A 125 10.52 -26.49 -1.02
CA LYS A 125 9.87 -27.77 -1.32
C LYS A 125 10.82 -28.87 -1.85
N PRO A 126 11.80 -28.59 -2.72
CA PRO A 126 12.80 -29.60 -3.09
C PRO A 126 13.96 -29.63 -2.07
N ASN A 127 14.24 -30.79 -1.47
CA ASN A 127 15.39 -31.01 -0.57
C ASN A 127 15.55 -29.96 0.54
N SER A 128 14.47 -29.73 1.28
CA SER A 128 14.33 -28.66 2.29
C SER A 128 15.54 -28.52 3.21
N GLU A 129 16.09 -29.61 3.75
CA GLU A 129 17.24 -29.56 4.67
C GLU A 129 18.50 -28.97 4.03
N GLN A 130 18.86 -29.43 2.82
CA GLN A 130 20.05 -28.94 2.12
C GLN A 130 19.89 -27.47 1.72
N VAL A 131 18.70 -27.07 1.26
CA VAL A 131 18.39 -25.68 0.90
C VAL A 131 18.47 -24.79 2.14
N ILE A 132 17.90 -25.24 3.27
CA ILE A 132 17.94 -24.53 4.55
C ILE A 132 19.39 -24.33 5.00
N GLU A 133 20.21 -25.38 5.02
CA GLU A 133 21.61 -25.27 5.44
C GLU A 133 22.43 -24.38 4.50
N LYS A 134 22.22 -24.49 3.19
CA LYS A 134 22.84 -23.59 2.21
C LYS A 134 22.43 -22.14 2.41
N LEU A 135 21.15 -21.86 2.70
CA LEU A 135 20.67 -20.51 3.00
C LEU A 135 21.27 -19.98 4.30
N LYS A 136 21.29 -20.80 5.37
CA LYS A 136 21.99 -20.46 6.63
C LYS A 136 23.42 -20.06 6.37
N LYS A 137 24.17 -20.88 5.63
CA LYS A 137 25.57 -20.59 5.27
C LYS A 137 25.72 -19.34 4.41
N THR A 138 24.78 -19.08 3.49
CA THR A 138 24.79 -17.87 2.66
C THR A 138 24.49 -16.61 3.48
N CYS A 139 23.68 -16.72 4.52
CA CYS A 139 23.37 -15.62 5.42
C CYS A 139 24.40 -15.44 6.55
N GLN A 140 25.20 -16.48 6.86
CA GLN A 140 26.31 -16.38 7.80
C GLN A 140 27.28 -15.28 7.35
N ASN A 141 27.59 -14.34 8.24
CA ASN A 141 28.43 -13.16 7.98
C ASN A 141 27.83 -12.12 7.03
N THR A 142 26.53 -12.19 6.76
CA THR A 142 25.80 -11.11 6.08
C THR A 142 24.89 -10.38 7.06
N LYS A 143 24.27 -9.30 6.61
CA LYS A 143 23.24 -8.59 7.39
C LYS A 143 21.87 -9.28 7.39
N TYR A 144 21.69 -10.35 6.61
CA TYR A 144 20.42 -11.07 6.52
C TYR A 144 20.26 -12.01 7.70
N LYS A 145 19.10 -11.89 8.37
CA LYS A 145 18.68 -12.79 9.44
C LYS A 145 17.64 -13.74 8.88
N ILE A 146 17.73 -15.00 9.27
CA ILE A 146 16.78 -16.04 8.87
C ILE A 146 15.71 -16.18 9.95
N ALA A 147 14.46 -16.25 9.53
CA ALA A 147 13.32 -16.65 10.34
C ALA A 147 12.67 -17.89 9.73
N PHE A 148 12.46 -18.90 10.57
CA PHE A 148 11.72 -20.08 10.17
C PHE A 148 10.25 -19.80 10.20
N ILE A 149 9.59 -20.15 9.11
CA ILE A 149 8.15 -20.20 9.04
C ILE A 149 7.75 -21.66 9.24
N GLN A 150 7.15 -21.94 10.39
CA GLN A 150 6.53 -23.24 10.65
C GLN A 150 5.02 -23.11 10.40
N LEU A 151 4.56 -23.72 9.30
CA LEU A 151 3.14 -23.94 9.04
C LEU A 151 2.62 -24.98 10.06
N CYS A 152 1.45 -24.71 10.63
CA CYS A 152 0.91 -25.37 11.81
C CYS A 152 0.91 -26.92 11.77
N ALA A 153 1.59 -27.51 12.76
CA ALA A 153 1.15 -28.57 13.68
C ALA A 153 0.56 -29.92 13.18
N ASP A 154 0.58 -30.27 11.90
CA ASP A 154 0.37 -31.68 11.55
C ASP A 154 1.65 -32.46 11.84
N LYS A 155 1.74 -33.08 13.02
CA LYS A 155 2.85 -33.95 13.45
C LYS A 155 3.20 -35.06 12.45
N LYS A 156 2.32 -35.32 11.47
CA LYS A 156 2.48 -36.33 10.43
C LYS A 156 3.17 -35.82 9.15
N LYS A 157 3.38 -34.50 8.98
CA LYS A 157 4.05 -33.94 7.80
C LYS A 157 5.16 -32.98 8.24
N ASN A 158 6.40 -33.47 8.23
CA ASN A 158 7.65 -32.71 8.47
C ASN A 158 7.97 -31.65 7.39
N ASN A 159 6.97 -31.09 6.72
CA ASN A 159 7.19 -30.21 5.59
C ASN A 159 7.30 -28.76 6.08
N LEU A 160 8.50 -28.35 6.48
CA LEU A 160 8.90 -26.95 6.44
C LEU A 160 8.74 -26.47 4.99
N GLN A 161 7.75 -25.63 4.71
CA GLN A 161 7.49 -25.21 3.33
C GLN A 161 8.18 -23.91 2.95
N GLN A 162 8.46 -23.03 3.92
CA GLN A 162 8.96 -21.68 3.62
C GLN A 162 10.02 -21.21 4.61
N LEU A 163 10.99 -20.48 4.09
CA LEU A 163 12.05 -19.82 4.85
C LEU A 163 12.05 -18.34 4.47
N ILE A 164 12.15 -17.46 5.48
CA ILE A 164 12.31 -16.02 5.23
C ILE A 164 13.72 -15.59 5.61
N ALA A 165 14.38 -14.87 4.71
CA ALA A 165 15.50 -14.00 5.08
C ALA A 165 15.03 -12.55 5.12
N PHE A 166 15.47 -11.80 6.12
CA PHE A 166 15.16 -10.38 6.21
C PHE A 166 16.38 -9.55 6.60
N SER A 167 16.43 -8.31 6.13
CA SER A 167 17.43 -7.32 6.56
C SER A 167 16.86 -5.91 6.52
N TYR A 168 17.61 -4.98 7.10
CA TYR A 168 17.24 -3.56 7.14
C TYR A 168 18.20 -2.75 6.25
N TYR A 169 17.65 -1.71 5.63
CA TYR A 169 18.35 -0.74 4.81
C TYR A 169 17.93 0.66 5.23
N HIS A 170 18.84 1.60 5.16
CA HIS A 170 18.51 3.02 5.20
C HIS A 170 18.58 3.56 3.78
N GLY A 171 17.63 4.41 3.39
CA GLY A 171 17.61 4.99 2.05
C GLY A 171 16.32 5.71 1.72
N GLU A 172 16.03 5.77 0.43
CA GLU A 172 14.94 6.56 -0.13
C GLU A 172 14.17 5.77 -1.19
N TYR A 173 12.86 5.70 -1.09
CA TYR A 173 11.99 5.20 -2.16
C TYR A 173 11.81 6.30 -3.24
N PRO A 174 11.84 5.97 -4.54
CA PRO A 174 11.84 4.61 -5.11
C PRO A 174 13.21 3.95 -5.28
N SER A 175 14.32 4.71 -5.21
CA SER A 175 15.67 4.20 -5.53
C SER A 175 16.11 2.99 -4.69
N ILE A 176 15.61 2.88 -3.46
CA ILE A 176 15.91 1.76 -2.57
C ILE A 176 15.41 0.42 -3.12
N ILE A 177 14.39 0.40 -3.98
CA ILE A 177 13.85 -0.84 -4.56
C ILE A 177 14.91 -1.49 -5.44
N GLU A 178 15.37 -0.80 -6.48
CA GLU A 178 16.38 -1.31 -7.40
C GLU A 178 17.68 -1.68 -6.66
N HIS A 179 18.08 -0.86 -5.68
CA HIS A 179 19.22 -1.16 -4.82
C HIS A 179 19.06 -2.49 -4.07
N CYS A 180 17.89 -2.73 -3.48
CA CYS A 180 17.61 -3.96 -2.73
C CYS A 180 17.53 -5.15 -3.69
N GLU A 181 16.77 -5.04 -4.78
CA GLU A 181 16.58 -6.13 -5.74
C GLU A 181 17.90 -6.60 -6.33
N ARG A 182 18.75 -5.68 -6.80
CA ARG A 182 20.07 -6.04 -7.33
C ARG A 182 20.90 -6.82 -6.31
N LYS A 183 20.96 -6.35 -5.06
CA LYS A 183 21.69 -7.04 -3.98
C LYS A 183 21.09 -8.40 -3.65
N ILE A 184 19.76 -8.52 -3.65
CA ILE A 184 19.05 -9.78 -3.38
C ILE A 184 19.36 -10.79 -4.48
N HIS A 185 19.23 -10.40 -5.75
CA HIS A 185 19.49 -11.29 -6.88
C HIS A 185 20.96 -11.68 -6.96
N GLU A 186 21.90 -10.80 -6.63
CA GLU A 186 23.33 -11.14 -6.56
C GLU A 186 23.63 -12.14 -5.43
N GLN A 187 23.16 -11.84 -4.20
CA GLN A 187 23.42 -12.65 -3.01
C GLN A 187 22.74 -14.03 -3.08
N PHE A 188 21.52 -14.07 -3.61
CA PHE A 188 20.67 -15.26 -3.59
C PHE A 188 20.42 -15.86 -4.99
N LYS A 189 21.30 -15.61 -5.97
CA LYS A 189 21.20 -16.12 -7.36
C LYS A 189 20.99 -17.64 -7.49
N ASN A 190 21.36 -18.40 -6.46
CA ASN A 190 21.28 -19.86 -6.44
C ASN A 190 20.05 -20.39 -5.67
N PHE A 191 19.09 -19.53 -5.34
CA PHE A 191 17.87 -19.88 -4.61
C PHE A 191 16.63 -19.51 -5.42
N ASN A 192 15.58 -20.31 -5.29
CA ASN A 192 14.28 -19.98 -5.86
C ASN A 192 13.55 -18.99 -4.93
N ILE A 193 13.49 -17.72 -5.34
CA ILE A 193 12.83 -16.65 -4.60
C ILE A 193 11.35 -16.62 -5.00
N LEU A 194 10.45 -16.86 -4.05
CA LEU A 194 9.00 -16.81 -4.27
C LEU A 194 8.43 -15.41 -4.15
N ARG A 195 9.02 -14.59 -3.27
CA ARG A 195 8.54 -13.23 -2.98
C ARG A 195 9.64 -12.35 -2.43
N ILE A 196 9.70 -11.11 -2.91
CA ILE A 196 10.45 -10.02 -2.30
C ILE A 196 9.43 -8.97 -1.86
N GLN A 197 9.50 -8.59 -0.59
CA GLN A 197 8.65 -7.55 -0.01
C GLN A 197 9.54 -6.49 0.63
N ILE A 198 9.39 -5.23 0.22
CA ILE A 198 10.11 -4.09 0.80
C ILE A 198 9.11 -3.22 1.55
N LYS A 199 9.43 -3.01 2.83
CA LYS A 199 8.54 -2.39 3.80
C LYS A 199 9.20 -1.17 4.40
N SER A 200 8.57 -0.02 4.26
CA SER A 200 8.88 1.15 5.06
C SER A 200 8.38 0.96 6.50
N LEU A 201 9.07 1.49 7.50
CA LEU A 201 8.43 1.70 8.80
C LEU A 201 7.26 2.67 8.63
N GLY A 202 6.15 2.46 9.34
CA GLY A 202 5.01 3.38 9.29
C GLY A 202 5.32 4.80 9.81
N SER A 203 6.44 4.96 10.51
CA SER A 203 6.96 6.22 11.03
C SER A 203 7.94 6.95 10.10
N ASN A 204 8.34 6.36 8.97
CA ASN A 204 9.25 7.02 8.03
C ASN A 204 8.64 8.31 7.46
N GLU A 205 9.50 9.23 7.07
CA GLU A 205 9.10 10.46 6.37
C GLU A 205 8.54 10.11 4.99
N GLY A 206 7.48 10.79 4.58
CA GLY A 206 6.86 10.62 3.26
C GLY A 206 5.85 9.48 3.13
N VAL A 207 5.64 8.68 4.19
CA VAL A 207 4.52 7.72 4.24
C VAL A 207 3.20 8.50 4.12
N PRO A 208 2.22 8.06 3.29
CA PRO A 208 1.00 8.82 3.02
C PRO A 208 0.22 9.08 4.32
N GLN A 209 -0.09 10.34 4.59
CA GLN A 209 -0.71 10.75 5.86
C GLN A 209 -2.22 10.54 5.85
N THR A 210 -2.85 10.92 4.74
CA THR A 210 -4.31 10.86 4.54
C THR A 210 -4.67 9.85 3.45
N ASN A 211 -5.93 9.43 3.40
CA ASN A 211 -6.42 8.54 2.34
C ASN A 211 -6.31 9.19 0.96
N ILE A 212 -6.51 10.51 0.91
CA ILE A 212 -6.36 11.28 -0.32
C ILE A 212 -4.91 11.19 -0.81
N ASP A 213 -3.92 11.39 0.07
CA ASP A 213 -2.52 11.20 -0.32
C ASP A 213 -2.28 9.78 -0.84
N LYS A 214 -2.82 8.77 -0.14
CA LYS A 214 -2.69 7.37 -0.56
C LYS A 214 -3.27 7.11 -1.96
N GLN A 215 -4.42 7.69 -2.30
CA GLN A 215 -5.11 7.50 -3.57
C GLN A 215 -4.49 8.27 -4.74
N LEU A 216 -3.92 9.45 -4.44
CA LEU A 216 -3.34 10.31 -5.46
C LEU A 216 -1.95 9.83 -5.89
N PHE A 217 -1.15 9.36 -4.93
CA PHE A 217 0.30 9.28 -5.05
C PHE A 217 0.86 7.86 -4.94
N TRP A 218 0.03 6.90 -4.55
CA TRP A 218 0.48 5.53 -4.30
C TRP A 218 -0.41 4.52 -5.00
N ASN A 219 0.20 3.49 -5.56
CA ASN A 219 -0.53 2.40 -6.21
C ASN A 219 -1.48 1.72 -5.20
N GLU A 220 -2.77 1.66 -5.51
CA GLU A 220 -3.83 1.07 -4.68
C GLU A 220 -3.63 -0.44 -4.43
N LYS A 221 -3.01 -1.15 -5.39
CA LYS A 221 -2.88 -2.61 -5.36
C LYS A 221 -1.58 -3.08 -4.71
N THR A 222 -0.50 -2.32 -4.85
CA THR A 222 0.84 -2.76 -4.43
C THR A 222 1.36 -2.05 -3.18
N CYS A 223 0.82 -0.87 -2.85
CA CYS A 223 1.21 -0.12 -1.67
C CYS A 223 0.10 -0.11 -0.62
N TYR A 224 0.39 -0.57 0.59
CA TYR A 224 -0.62 -0.72 1.64
C TYR A 224 0.00 -0.71 3.04
N PHE A 225 -0.81 -0.43 4.06
CA PHE A 225 -0.38 -0.57 5.45
C PHE A 225 -0.53 -2.01 5.89
N GLU A 226 0.48 -2.53 6.58
CA GLU A 226 0.46 -3.84 7.22
C GLU A 226 0.83 -3.69 8.70
N PHE A 227 -0.01 -4.23 9.59
CA PHE A 227 0.25 -4.26 11.02
C PHE A 227 0.49 -5.69 11.45
N HIS A 228 1.59 -5.94 12.16
CA HIS A 228 1.85 -7.24 12.78
C HIS A 228 1.66 -7.17 14.28
N TYR A 229 0.70 -7.95 14.79
CA TYR A 229 0.40 -8.11 16.20
C TYR A 229 1.08 -9.37 16.71
N ARG A 230 2.19 -9.21 17.45
CA ARG A 230 2.93 -10.34 18.02
C ARG A 230 2.24 -10.85 19.27
N ILE A 231 1.99 -12.15 19.32
CA ILE A 231 1.29 -12.84 20.41
C ILE A 231 2.24 -13.87 21.01
N VAL A 232 2.27 -13.97 22.34
CA VAL A 232 3.02 -15.03 23.01
C VAL A 232 2.03 -16.07 23.52
N LEU A 233 2.12 -17.29 23.01
CA LEU A 233 1.29 -18.41 23.45
C LEU A 233 2.12 -19.44 24.20
N LYS A 234 1.55 -19.97 25.30
CA LYS A 234 2.12 -21.11 26.01
C LYS A 234 1.77 -22.41 25.27
N LYS A 235 2.69 -23.37 25.21
CA LYS A 235 2.61 -24.67 24.51
C LYS A 235 1.46 -25.54 24.98
N GLU A 236 0.98 -25.35 26.21
CA GLU A 236 -0.18 -26.04 26.78
C GLU A 236 -1.52 -25.57 26.16
N LEU A 237 -1.53 -24.44 25.43
CA LEU A 237 -2.64 -24.02 24.59
C LEU A 237 -2.53 -24.73 23.24
N ASP A 238 -2.80 -26.03 23.31
CA ASP A 238 -2.93 -27.02 22.24
C ASP A 238 -3.79 -26.48 21.09
N GLY A 239 -3.64 -26.99 19.86
CA GLY A 239 -4.11 -26.37 18.60
C GLY A 239 -5.55 -25.80 18.55
N ASN A 240 -6.42 -26.17 19.50
CA ASN A 240 -7.69 -25.52 19.80
C ASN A 240 -7.59 -23.99 19.98
N PHE A 241 -6.54 -23.48 20.64
CA PHE A 241 -6.41 -22.02 20.81
C PHE A 241 -6.03 -21.32 19.50
N LEU A 242 -5.19 -21.93 18.66
CA LEU A 242 -4.88 -21.40 17.33
C LEU A 242 -6.12 -21.41 16.43
N LYS A 243 -6.89 -22.50 16.44
CA LYS A 243 -8.19 -22.57 15.76
C LYS A 243 -9.16 -21.49 16.27
N PHE A 244 -9.18 -21.27 17.59
CA PHE A 244 -9.96 -20.19 18.19
C PHE A 244 -9.49 -18.81 17.71
N LEU A 245 -8.18 -18.53 17.72
CA LEU A 245 -7.63 -17.27 17.22
C LEU A 245 -7.93 -17.06 15.74
N GLN A 246 -7.76 -18.09 14.92
CA GLN A 246 -8.07 -18.07 13.51
C GLN A 246 -9.55 -17.70 13.29
N LYS A 247 -10.46 -18.42 13.95
CA LYS A 247 -11.91 -18.14 13.88
C LYS A 247 -12.24 -16.72 14.35
N ARG A 248 -11.53 -16.20 15.36
CA ARG A 248 -11.71 -14.82 15.83
C ARG A 248 -11.24 -13.79 14.79
N CYS A 249 -10.11 -14.03 14.13
CA CYS A 249 -9.62 -13.18 13.04
C CYS A 249 -10.63 -13.15 11.88
N GLU A 250 -11.08 -14.33 11.44
CA GLU A 250 -12.07 -14.49 10.37
C GLU A 250 -13.40 -13.82 10.71
N SER A 251 -13.85 -13.90 11.97
CA SER A 251 -15.09 -13.24 12.42
C SER A 251 -15.01 -11.71 12.41
N HIS A 252 -13.80 -11.13 12.34
CA HIS A 252 -13.60 -9.69 12.38
C HIS A 252 -13.42 -9.10 10.96
N SER A 253 -14.43 -9.32 10.11
CA SER A 253 -14.42 -8.97 8.69
C SER A 253 -14.08 -7.50 8.39
N THR A 254 -14.46 -6.57 9.28
CA THR A 254 -14.21 -5.12 9.14
C THR A 254 -12.74 -4.78 8.89
N TYR A 255 -11.82 -5.47 9.56
CA TYR A 255 -10.39 -5.14 9.52
C TYR A 255 -9.56 -6.17 8.75
N LYS A 256 -10.20 -7.18 8.13
CA LYS A 256 -9.53 -8.25 7.37
C LYS A 256 -8.32 -8.84 8.14
N LEU A 257 -8.53 -9.11 9.42
CA LEU A 257 -7.52 -9.75 10.25
C LEU A 257 -7.30 -11.17 9.77
N TYR A 258 -6.04 -11.59 9.70
CA TYR A 258 -5.71 -12.98 9.47
C TYR A 258 -4.63 -13.41 10.45
N LEU A 259 -4.77 -14.64 10.94
CA LEU A 259 -3.68 -15.29 11.64
C LEU A 259 -2.62 -15.58 10.57
N SER A 260 -1.45 -14.99 10.71
CA SER A 260 -0.32 -15.41 9.90
C SER A 260 -0.13 -16.90 10.15
N PRO A 261 -0.09 -17.74 9.11
CA PRO A 261 0.00 -19.19 9.30
C PRO A 261 1.36 -19.63 9.87
N TYR A 262 2.18 -18.65 10.28
CA TYR A 262 3.57 -18.77 10.65
C TYR A 262 3.78 -18.47 12.14
N ALA A 263 4.29 -19.46 12.89
CA ALA A 263 4.91 -19.21 14.19
C ALA A 263 6.29 -18.57 13.96
N PHE A 264 6.47 -17.32 14.39
CA PHE A 264 7.63 -16.48 14.06
C PHE A 264 8.90 -16.87 14.81
N LYS A 265 8.77 -17.35 16.06
CA LYS A 265 9.92 -17.70 16.91
C LYS A 265 9.49 -18.55 18.10
N GLN A 266 10.17 -19.67 18.33
CA GLN A 266 10.12 -20.35 19.61
C GLN A 266 10.94 -19.54 20.63
N ILE A 267 10.31 -19.10 21.72
CA ILE A 267 10.96 -18.34 22.79
C ILE A 267 11.66 -19.29 23.75
N ASP A 268 10.98 -20.38 24.11
CA ASP A 268 11.48 -21.45 24.98
C ASP A 268 10.73 -22.77 24.68
N HIS A 269 11.00 -23.84 25.42
CA HIS A 269 10.32 -25.14 25.25
C HIS A 269 8.80 -25.09 25.38
N LYS A 270 8.25 -24.02 25.96
CA LYS A 270 6.84 -23.83 26.28
C LYS A 270 6.23 -22.56 25.68
N LYS A 271 6.93 -21.74 24.89
CA LYS A 271 6.37 -20.48 24.38
C LYS A 271 6.72 -20.22 22.93
N PHE A 272 5.72 -19.77 22.18
CA PHE A 272 5.83 -19.44 20.76
C PHE A 272 5.30 -18.03 20.49
N HIS A 273 5.98 -17.32 19.58
CA HIS A 273 5.47 -16.09 18.99
C HIS A 273 4.61 -16.42 17.77
N TYR A 274 3.34 -16.04 17.82
CA TYR A 274 2.45 -16.00 16.66
C TYR A 274 2.27 -14.55 16.21
N ILE A 275 1.86 -14.38 14.96
CA ILE A 275 1.56 -13.06 14.39
C ILE A 275 0.13 -13.08 13.88
N ILE A 276 -0.70 -12.18 14.37
CA ILE A 276 -1.90 -11.76 13.63
C ILE A 276 -1.48 -10.58 12.75
N ALA A 277 -1.95 -10.55 11.52
CA ALA A 277 -1.68 -9.46 10.61
C ALA A 277 -2.98 -8.79 10.14
N MET A 278 -2.87 -7.49 9.86
CA MET A 278 -3.92 -6.67 9.27
C MET A 278 -3.35 -5.96 8.06
N ARG A 279 -4.02 -6.05 6.91
CA ARG A 279 -3.66 -5.31 5.70
C ARG A 279 -4.75 -4.30 5.37
N LEU A 280 -4.36 -3.03 5.23
CA LEU A 280 -5.25 -1.95 4.89
C LEU A 280 -4.81 -1.30 3.58
N PHE A 281 -5.65 -1.43 2.57
CA PHE A 281 -5.49 -0.81 1.26
C PHE A 281 -6.22 0.54 1.25
N ASP A 282 -5.76 1.47 0.41
CA ASP A 282 -6.39 2.78 0.17
C ASP A 282 -6.59 3.69 1.39
N VAL A 283 -5.91 3.40 2.49
CA VAL A 283 -5.90 4.24 3.70
C VAL A 283 -4.56 4.94 3.87
N GLY A 284 -4.61 6.17 4.38
CA GLY A 284 -3.45 6.90 4.88
C GLY A 284 -3.09 6.52 6.32
N ARG A 285 -1.92 6.96 6.77
CA ARG A 285 -1.37 6.68 8.10
C ARG A 285 -2.34 7.01 9.23
N ASN A 286 -3.02 8.15 9.15
CA ASN A 286 -3.89 8.62 10.24
C ASN A 286 -5.03 7.62 10.50
N GLU A 287 -5.75 7.22 9.44
CA GLU A 287 -6.84 6.25 9.55
C GLU A 287 -6.31 4.85 9.85
N ALA A 288 -5.22 4.43 9.20
CA ALA A 288 -4.60 3.13 9.46
C ALA A 288 -4.25 2.94 10.94
N PHE A 289 -3.70 3.98 11.60
CA PHE A 289 -3.39 3.94 13.02
C PHE A 289 -4.63 4.02 13.92
N GLN A 290 -5.68 4.72 13.51
CA GLN A 290 -6.97 4.70 14.22
C GLN A 290 -7.60 3.30 14.19
N MET A 291 -7.64 2.65 13.02
CA MET A 291 -8.11 1.28 12.86
C MET A 291 -7.25 0.30 13.67
N ASN A 292 -5.93 0.45 13.64
CA ASN A 292 -5.03 -0.32 14.49
C ASN A 292 -5.35 -0.16 15.98
N ASN A 293 -5.62 1.06 16.46
CA ASN A 293 -5.99 1.28 17.86
C ASN A 293 -7.31 0.57 18.23
N GLN A 294 -8.27 0.49 17.30
CA GLN A 294 -9.51 -0.27 17.51
C GLN A 294 -9.23 -1.77 17.60
N VAL A 295 -8.37 -2.31 16.71
CA VAL A 295 -7.94 -3.71 16.78
C VAL A 295 -7.21 -4.00 18.09
N VAL A 296 -6.26 -3.17 18.52
CA VAL A 296 -5.57 -3.35 19.81
C VAL A 296 -6.56 -3.35 20.98
N LYS A 297 -7.58 -2.48 20.97
CA LYS A 297 -8.65 -2.49 21.98
C LYS A 297 -9.47 -3.79 21.94
N TYR A 298 -9.78 -4.29 20.75
CA TYR A 298 -10.45 -5.57 20.57
C TYR A 298 -9.61 -6.73 21.13
N CYS A 299 -8.33 -6.78 20.78
CA CYS A 299 -7.39 -7.80 21.26
C CYS A 299 -7.33 -7.83 22.80
N LYS A 300 -7.27 -6.66 23.45
CA LYS A 300 -7.27 -6.56 24.92
C LYS A 300 -8.51 -7.17 25.61
N ARG A 301 -9.64 -7.29 24.91
CA ARG A 301 -10.91 -7.83 25.46
C ARG A 301 -11.03 -9.34 25.34
N ILE A 302 -10.22 -9.95 24.48
CA ILE A 302 -10.07 -11.41 24.39
C ILE A 302 -8.77 -11.81 25.10
N PRO A 303 -8.50 -13.10 25.36
CA PRO A 303 -7.22 -13.56 25.92
C PRO A 303 -6.07 -13.44 24.90
N PHE A 304 -6.02 -12.31 24.19
CA PHE A 304 -5.06 -11.97 23.16
C PHE A 304 -4.46 -10.59 23.47
N LEU A 305 -3.42 -10.55 24.31
CA LEU A 305 -2.66 -9.32 24.47
C LEU A 305 -1.46 -9.32 23.52
N PRO A 306 -1.45 -8.49 22.46
CA PRO A 306 -0.26 -8.36 21.64
C PRO A 306 0.88 -7.78 22.46
N SER A 307 2.02 -8.47 22.48
CA SER A 307 3.23 -8.01 23.16
C SER A 307 3.92 -6.87 22.41
N LYS A 308 3.72 -6.81 21.10
CA LYS A 308 4.24 -5.77 20.22
C LYS A 308 3.34 -5.61 19.01
N VAL A 309 3.21 -4.36 18.54
CA VAL A 309 2.62 -4.03 17.24
C VAL A 309 3.70 -3.42 16.37
N GLU A 310 3.87 -3.93 15.16
CA GLU A 310 4.83 -3.40 14.18
C GLU A 310 4.05 -2.81 13.00
N PRO A 311 3.93 -1.47 12.89
CA PRO A 311 3.30 -0.81 11.76
C PRO A 311 4.31 -0.66 10.61
N GLU A 312 3.97 -1.23 9.46
CA GLU A 312 4.77 -1.22 8.24
C GLU A 312 3.92 -0.64 7.09
N PHE A 313 4.55 0.08 6.16
CA PHE A 313 3.95 0.51 4.90
C PHE A 313 4.68 -0.21 3.77
N ILE A 314 3.98 -1.10 3.07
CA ILE A 314 4.54 -1.89 1.97
C ILE A 314 4.66 -0.98 0.75
N VAL A 315 5.87 -0.92 0.19
CA VAL A 315 6.16 -0.09 -1.00
C VAL A 315 6.52 -0.94 -2.23
N TYR A 316 6.81 -2.22 -2.01
CA TYR A 316 7.12 -3.17 -3.08
C TYR A 316 6.78 -4.58 -2.62
N ASP A 317 6.14 -5.34 -3.51
CA ASP A 317 5.73 -6.72 -3.24
C ASP A 317 5.60 -7.48 -4.55
N THR A 318 6.50 -8.43 -4.81
CA THR A 318 6.50 -9.19 -6.07
C THR A 318 5.39 -10.23 -6.14
N ASN A 319 4.77 -10.60 -5.02
CA ASN A 319 3.75 -11.64 -4.97
C ASN A 319 2.83 -11.45 -3.76
N ILE A 320 1.89 -10.52 -3.88
CA ILE A 320 0.95 -10.17 -2.80
C ILE A 320 0.03 -11.33 -2.38
N ASP A 321 -0.28 -12.21 -3.32
CA ASP A 321 -1.24 -13.31 -3.16
C ASP A 321 -0.65 -14.56 -2.52
N LEU A 322 0.69 -14.66 -2.40
CA LEU A 322 1.36 -15.83 -1.81
C LEU A 322 0.84 -16.17 -0.40
N MET A 323 0.38 -15.18 0.36
CA MET A 323 -0.20 -15.40 1.70
C MET A 323 -1.72 -15.55 1.71
N ASN A 324 -2.40 -15.22 0.62
CA ASN A 324 -3.85 -15.42 0.49
C ASN A 324 -4.16 -16.83 -0.01
N ALA A 325 -3.32 -17.37 -0.91
CA ALA A 325 -3.50 -18.68 -1.53
C ALA A 325 -3.32 -19.88 -0.59
N GLU A 326 -2.84 -19.68 0.64
CA GLU A 326 -2.69 -20.75 1.64
C GLU A 326 -3.93 -20.90 2.54
N ASN A 327 -4.93 -20.00 2.41
CA ASN A 327 -6.19 -20.03 3.17
C ASN A 327 -7.43 -20.35 2.30
N ALA A 328 -7.25 -20.57 0.99
CA ALA A 328 -8.27 -21.06 0.07
C ALA A 328 -8.00 -22.54 -0.22
#